data_AF-A0A846ABY1-F1
#
_entry.id   AF-A0A846ABY1-F1
#
_cell.length_a   1.000
_cell.length_b   1.000
_cell.length_c   1.000
_cell.angle_alpha   90.00
_cell.angle_beta   90.00
_cell.angle_gamma   90.00
#
_symmetry.space_group_name_H-M   'P 1'
#
loop_
_entity.id
_entity.type
_entity.pdbx_description
1 polymer ?
#
loop_
_entity_poly.entity_id
_entity_poly.type
_entity_poly.pdbx_seq_one_letter_code
_entity_poly.pdbx_strand_id
1 'polypeptide(L)'
;MKYFIESSHYKKIVGEKILVKILNLPKDDEDEYPQDFGVLINQDNIETHLTKIRNDSKIYQKNFPEEIAGIKQLIKETEEKRLSNFKIFKNQVENIEL
;
A
#
# COMPACT_ATOMS: atom_id res chain seq x y z
N MET A 1 -1.43 18.88 -9.35
CA MET A 1 -0.35 18.43 -8.46
C MET A 1 0.84 18.01 -9.32
N LYS A 2 1.79 18.92 -9.51
CA LYS A 2 3.10 18.70 -10.14
C LYS A 2 4.07 18.82 -8.96
N TYR A 3 4.99 17.87 -8.76
CA TYR A 3 6.05 17.88 -7.72
C TYR A 3 5.77 17.28 -6.33
N PHE A 4 4.85 16.33 -6.18
CA PHE A 4 4.83 15.52 -4.95
C PHE A 4 5.83 14.35 -5.06
N ILE A 5 7.13 14.68 -5.07
CA ILE A 5 8.18 13.72 -4.71
C ILE A 5 8.35 13.86 -3.20
N GLU A 6 7.72 12.96 -2.45
CA GLU A 6 7.94 12.86 -1.01
C GLU A 6 9.30 12.16 -0.79
N SER A 7 10.39 12.92 -0.83
CA SER A 7 11.76 12.42 -0.63
C SER A 7 12.01 11.82 0.77
N SER A 8 11.04 11.90 1.68
CA SER A 8 11.14 11.37 3.04
C SER A 8 10.99 9.84 3.14
N HIS A 9 10.45 9.16 2.12
CA HIS A 9 10.18 7.72 2.17
C HIS A 9 11.14 6.85 1.35
N TYR A 10 12.07 7.46 0.60
CA TYR A 10 13.07 6.72 -0.18
C TYR A 10 14.47 6.98 0.37
N LYS A 11 15.08 5.95 0.95
CA LYS A 11 16.51 5.96 1.24
C LYS A 11 17.24 5.31 0.08
N LYS A 12 18.22 6.02 -0.50
CA LYS A 12 19.04 5.53 -1.62
C LYS A 12 19.57 4.11 -1.37
N ILE A 13 20.07 3.87 -0.15
CA ILE A 13 20.56 2.56 0.30
C ILE A 13 19.51 1.44 0.16
N VAL A 14 18.24 1.72 0.44
CA VAL A 14 17.15 0.73 0.28
C VAL A 14 16.90 0.45 -1.20
N GLY A 15 16.94 1.47 -2.04
CA GLY A 15 16.79 1.32 -3.48
C GLY A 15 17.94 0.55 -4.13
N GLU A 16 19.18 0.84 -3.75
CA GLU A 16 20.37 0.09 -4.19
C GLU A 16 20.25 -1.39 -3.81
N LYS A 17 19.83 -1.67 -2.58
CA LYS A 17 19.54 -3.01 -2.07
C LYS A 17 18.45 -3.74 -2.86
N ILE A 18 17.38 -3.04 -3.24
CA ILE A 18 16.33 -3.59 -4.10
C ILE A 18 16.88 -3.92 -5.50
N LEU A 19 17.69 -3.02 -6.07
CA LEU A 19 18.29 -3.22 -7.39
C LEU A 19 19.23 -4.43 -7.43
N VAL A 20 20.11 -4.58 -6.44
CA VAL A 20 20.99 -5.75 -6.30
C VAL A 20 20.17 -7.04 -6.29
N LYS A 21 19.06 -7.05 -5.56
CA LYS A 21 18.17 -8.22 -5.45
C LYS A 21 17.40 -8.53 -6.73
N ILE A 22 16.86 -7.52 -7.41
CA ILE A 22 16.07 -7.71 -8.65
C ILE A 22 16.98 -8.11 -9.81
N LEU A 23 18.14 -7.46 -9.94
CA LEU A 23 19.07 -7.69 -11.04
C LEU A 23 20.07 -8.82 -10.77
N ASN A 24 19.99 -9.44 -9.58
CA ASN A 24 20.90 -10.49 -9.13
C ASN A 24 22.39 -10.09 -9.27
N LEU A 25 22.71 -8.85 -8.85
CA LEU A 25 24.07 -8.33 -8.90
C LEU A 25 24.93 -8.99 -7.81
N PRO A 26 26.26 -9.09 -8.03
CA PRO A 26 27.19 -9.50 -6.97
C PRO A 26 26.97 -8.61 -5.73
N LYS A 27 26.87 -9.24 -4.57
CA LYS A 27 26.80 -8.55 -3.28
C LYS A 27 28.22 -8.27 -2.81
N ASP A 28 28.46 -7.08 -2.27
CA ASP A 28 29.66 -6.81 -1.50
C ASP A 28 29.55 -7.51 -0.14
N ASP A 29 30.67 -7.86 0.50
CA ASP A 29 30.65 -8.59 1.78
C ASP A 29 30.00 -7.80 2.94
N GLU A 30 29.77 -6.49 2.77
CA GLU A 30 29.10 -5.59 3.74
C GLU A 30 27.57 -5.58 3.62
N ASP A 31 27.01 -6.31 2.66
CA ASP A 31 25.59 -6.31 2.35
C ASP A 31 24.83 -7.29 3.27
N GLU A 32 24.87 -7.04 4.58
CA GLU A 32 24.00 -7.73 5.54
C GLU A 32 22.55 -7.28 5.28
N TYR A 33 21.75 -8.22 4.81
CA TYR A 33 20.31 -8.08 4.69
C TYR A 33 19.66 -8.84 5.84
N PRO A 34 18.64 -8.26 6.49
CA PRO A 34 17.69 -9.06 7.24
C PRO A 34 17.20 -10.22 6.36
N GLN A 35 17.13 -11.42 6.93
CA GLN A 35 16.69 -12.61 6.17
C GLN A 35 15.28 -12.42 5.59
N ASP A 36 14.48 -11.56 6.20
CA ASP A 36 13.13 -11.18 5.82
C ASP A 36 13.05 -9.89 4.96
N PHE A 37 14.16 -9.40 4.41
CA PHE A 37 14.21 -8.20 3.57
C PHE A 37 13.51 -8.41 2.21
N GLY A 38 12.18 -8.40 2.22
CA GLY A 38 11.31 -8.61 1.07
C GLY A 38 11.40 -10.01 0.46
N VAL A 39 10.44 -10.33 -0.40
CA VAL A 39 10.40 -11.59 -1.16
C VAL A 39 10.53 -11.26 -2.64
N LEU A 40 11.50 -11.87 -3.33
CA LEU A 40 11.60 -11.73 -4.78
C LEU A 40 10.53 -12.60 -5.41
N ILE A 41 9.54 -11.97 -6.05
CA ILE A 41 8.40 -12.66 -6.65
C ILE A 41 8.75 -13.15 -8.05
N ASN A 42 8.39 -14.38 -8.35
CA ASN A 42 8.53 -15.01 -9.66
C ASN A 42 7.30 -15.89 -9.95
N GLN A 43 7.27 -16.51 -11.13
CA GLN A 43 6.14 -17.34 -11.56
C GLN A 43 5.93 -18.58 -10.67
N ASP A 44 6.99 -19.08 -10.04
CA ASP A 44 6.93 -20.28 -9.20
C ASP A 44 6.40 -19.98 -7.78
N ASN A 45 6.57 -18.75 -7.29
CA ASN A 45 6.29 -18.41 -5.90
C ASN A 45 5.12 -17.44 -5.68
N ILE A 46 4.61 -16.80 -6.75
CA ILE A 46 3.54 -15.79 -6.64
C ILE A 46 2.30 -16.32 -5.93
N GLU A 47 1.82 -17.51 -6.29
CA GLU A 47 0.59 -18.07 -5.73
C GLU A 47 0.72 -18.43 -4.25
N THR A 48 1.84 -19.04 -3.87
CA THR A 48 2.16 -19.35 -2.48
C THR A 48 2.27 -18.07 -1.65
N HIS A 49 2.91 -17.03 -2.20
CA HIS A 49 3.04 -15.75 -1.54
C HIS A 49 1.69 -15.05 -1.32
N LEU A 50 0.83 -15.02 -2.34
CA LEU A 50 -0.53 -14.47 -2.22
C LEU A 50 -1.38 -15.25 -1.22
N THR A 51 -1.24 -16.57 -1.20
CA THR A 51 -1.94 -17.43 -0.22
C THR A 51 -1.51 -17.09 1.21
N LYS A 52 -0.21 -16.91 1.44
CA LYS A 52 0.32 -16.48 2.73
C LYS A 52 -0.28 -15.14 3.17
N ILE A 53 -0.24 -14.11 2.30
CA ILE A 53 -0.79 -12.78 2.59
C ILE A 53 -2.28 -12.86 2.98
N ARG A 54 -3.08 -13.65 2.25
CA ARG A 54 -4.50 -13.83 2.55
C ARG A 54 -4.72 -14.48 3.91
N ASN A 55 -3.91 -15.46 4.28
CA ASN A 55 -3.98 -16.12 5.58
C ASN A 55 -3.54 -15.20 6.70
N ASP A 56 -2.43 -14.48 6.54
CA ASP A 56 -1.93 -13.50 7.50
C ASP A 56 -2.98 -12.41 7.74
N SER A 57 -3.66 -11.93 6.69
CA SER A 57 -4.76 -10.99 6.80
C SER A 57 -5.95 -11.55 7.61
N LYS A 58 -6.33 -12.81 7.39
CA LYS A 58 -7.40 -13.46 8.18
C LYS A 58 -7.02 -13.60 9.65
N ILE A 59 -5.77 -13.96 9.93
CA ILE A 59 -5.24 -14.08 11.29
C ILE A 59 -5.26 -12.71 11.97
N TYR A 60 -4.80 -11.67 11.27
CA TYR A 60 -4.84 -10.30 11.78
C TYR A 60 -6.28 -9.88 12.11
N GLN A 61 -7.22 -10.10 11.19
CA GLN A 61 -8.63 -9.75 11.42
C GLN A 61 -9.23 -10.46 12.63
N LYS A 62 -8.85 -11.73 12.85
CA LYS A 62 -9.30 -12.49 14.02
C LYS A 62 -8.70 -11.95 15.32
N ASN A 63 -7.44 -11.54 15.30
CA ASN A 63 -6.70 -11.13 16.49
C ASN A 63 -6.96 -9.67 16.88
N PHE A 64 -7.34 -8.81 15.93
CA PHE A 64 -7.51 -7.37 16.13
C PHE A 64 -8.90 -6.88 15.67
N PRO A 65 -10.00 -7.42 16.22
CA PRO A 65 -11.36 -7.09 15.75
C PRO A 65 -11.73 -5.61 15.94
N GLU A 66 -11.24 -4.96 16.99
CA GLU A 66 -11.51 -3.54 17.27
C GLU A 66 -10.86 -2.61 16.24
N GLU A 67 -9.60 -2.87 15.88
CA GLU A 67 -8.91 -2.10 14.83
C GLU A 67 -9.60 -2.26 13.49
N ILE A 68 -10.02 -3.47 13.14
CA ILE A 68 -10.78 -3.73 11.92
C ILE A 68 -12.12 -2.98 11.93
N ALA A 69 -12.80 -2.92 13.06
CA ALA A 69 -14.04 -2.14 13.20
C ALA A 69 -13.77 -0.65 12.98
N GLY A 70 -12.71 -0.10 13.57
CA GLY A 70 -12.29 1.29 13.37
C GLY A 70 -11.98 1.62 11.91
N ILE A 71 -11.20 0.77 11.23
CA ILE A 71 -10.88 0.94 9.80
C ILE A 71 -12.17 0.91 8.96
N LYS A 72 -13.08 -0.02 9.22
CA LYS A 72 -14.37 -0.09 8.51
C LYS A 72 -15.21 1.16 8.70
N GLN A 73 -15.21 1.72 9.92
CA GLN A 73 -15.90 2.98 10.20
C GLN A 73 -15.28 4.14 9.41
N LEU A 74 -13.94 4.26 9.41
CA LEU A 74 -13.24 5.30 8.65
C LEU A 74 -13.52 5.23 7.15
N ILE A 75 -13.58 4.02 6.59
CA ILE A 75 -13.93 3.80 5.17
C ILE A 75 -15.34 4.35 4.91
N LYS A 76 -16.32 3.95 5.74
CA LYS A 76 -17.70 4.39 5.60
C LYS A 76 -17.83 5.91 5.67
N GLU A 77 -17.22 6.54 6.67
CA GLU A 77 -17.25 8.00 6.83
C GLU A 77 -16.60 8.72 5.64
N THR A 78 -15.53 8.16 5.09
CA THR A 78 -14.86 8.71 3.90
C THR A 78 -15.74 8.60 2.65
N GLU A 79 -16.43 7.48 2.47
CA GLU A 79 -17.37 7.29 1.36
C GLU A 79 -18.58 8.22 1.45
N GLU A 80 -19.14 8.39 2.64
CA GLU A 80 -20.25 9.30 2.90
C GLU A 80 -19.86 10.75 2.60
N LYS A 81 -18.68 11.20 3.06
CA LYS A 81 -18.12 12.52 2.73
C LYS A 81 -17.88 12.69 1.24
N ARG A 82 -17.36 11.66 0.55
CA ARG A 82 -17.15 11.72 -0.91
C ARG A 82 -18.47 11.90 -1.65
N LEU A 83 -19.51 11.16 -1.26
CA LEU A 83 -20.84 11.22 -1.87
C LEU A 83 -21.55 12.55 -1.59
N SER A 84 -21.45 13.09 -0.36
CA SER A 84 -22.04 14.39 -0.03
C SER A 84 -21.38 15.52 -0.83
N ASN A 85 -20.04 15.52 -0.93
CA ASN A 85 -19.30 16.48 -1.73
C ASN A 85 -19.68 16.40 -3.22
N PHE A 86 -19.84 15.19 -3.76
CA PHE A 86 -20.28 15.00 -5.13
C PHE A 86 -21.68 15.55 -5.39
N LYS A 87 -22.63 15.34 -4.47
CA LYS A 87 -23.99 15.89 -4.57
C LYS A 87 -24.01 17.41 -4.53
N ILE A 88 -23.23 18.02 -3.64
CA ILE A 88 -23.11 19.49 -3.55
C ILE A 88 -22.58 20.06 -4.86
N PHE A 89 -21.50 19.47 -5.38
CA PHE A 89 -20.91 19.90 -6.64
C PHE A 89 -21.90 19.79 -7.81
N LYS A 90 -22.61 18.67 -7.92
CA LYS A 90 -23.60 18.45 -8.98
C LYS A 90 -24.72 19.50 -8.94
N ASN A 91 -25.27 19.76 -7.75
CA ASN A 91 -26.32 20.77 -7.58
C ASN A 91 -25.83 22.19 -7.89
N GLN A 92 -24.57 22.53 -7.62
CA GLN A 92 -24.02 23.83 -7.97
C GLN A 92 -23.89 24.02 -9.48
N VAL A 93 -23.50 22.98 -10.22
CA VAL A 93 -23.40 23.03 -11.68
C VAL A 93 -24.79 23.18 -12.32
N GLU A 94 -25.78 22.41 -11.86
CA GLU A 94 -27.16 22.46 -12.41
C GLU A 94 -27.86 23.81 -12.14
N ASN A 95 -27.48 24.54 -11.08
CA ASN A 95 -28.06 25.85 -10.76
C ASN A 95 -27.34 27.05 -11.41
N ILE A 96 -26.24 26.82 -12.14
CA ILE A 96 -25.52 27.88 -12.89
C ILE A 96 -25.96 27.91 -14.36
N GLU A 97 -26.60 26.85 -14.85
CA GLU A 97 -27.10 26.72 -16.24
C GLU A 97 -28.55 27.23 -16.44
N LEU A 98 -29.13 27.92 -15.44
CA LEU A 98 -30.44 28.59 -15.49
C LEU A 98 -30.28 30.11 -15.32
#